data_AF-A0A819VMB2-F1
#
_entry.id   AF-A0A819VMB2-F1
#
_cell.length_a   1.000
_cell.length_b   1.000
_cell.length_c   1.000
_cell.angle_alpha   90.00
_cell.angle_beta   90.00
_cell.angle_gamma   90.00
#
_symmetry.space_group_name_H-M   'P 1'
#
loop_
_entity.id
_entity.type
_entity.pdbx_description
1 polymer ?
#
loop_
_entity_poly.entity_id
_entity_poly.type
_entity_poly.pdbx_seq_one_letter_code
_entity_poly.pdbx_strand_id
1 'polypeptide(L)'
;MSPIKGDRYRCLFCPDIDFCQSCKSTSRTKYDSNHQYNHPLLCIKDSNEYPKSIYLSNRSKINHKYKQCNSCFMKPIIGIRYKCACGINLCEKCEFMGLHDTDHRRTKIVKSE
;
A
#
# COMPACT_ATOMS: atom_id res chain seq x y z
N MET A 1 -6.67 19.38 1.02
CA MET A 1 -6.05 18.56 -0.04
C MET A 1 -6.89 18.70 -1.28
N SER A 2 -6.33 19.20 -2.38
CA SER A 2 -7.04 19.26 -3.67
C SER A 2 -7.10 17.86 -4.29
N PRO A 3 -8.20 17.48 -4.97
CA PRO A 3 -8.29 16.20 -5.66
C PRO A 3 -7.22 16.09 -6.75
N ILE A 4 -6.60 14.92 -6.88
CA ILE A 4 -5.68 14.63 -7.99
C ILE A 4 -6.50 14.63 -9.27
N LYS A 5 -6.12 15.46 -10.24
CA LYS A 5 -6.70 15.50 -11.57
C LYS A 5 -5.83 14.67 -12.51
N GLY A 6 -6.43 13.76 -13.28
CA GLY A 6 -5.72 12.84 -14.19
C GLY A 6 -5.19 11.59 -13.50
N ASP A 7 -4.13 10.99 -14.06
CA ASP A 7 -3.53 9.75 -13.56
C ASP A 7 -3.08 9.88 -12.10
N ARG A 8 -3.48 8.91 -11.27
CA ARG A 8 -3.07 8.80 -9.88
C ARG A 8 -1.99 7.75 -9.73
N TYR A 9 -0.86 8.13 -9.13
CA TYR A 9 0.29 7.26 -8.89
C TYR A 9 0.39 6.99 -7.41
N ARG A 10 0.12 5.75 -7.02
CA ARG A 10 0.04 5.37 -5.62
C ARG A 10 1.22 4.51 -5.21
N CYS A 11 1.86 4.83 -4.10
CA CYS A 11 2.89 3.97 -3.55
C CYS A 11 2.28 2.64 -3.09
N LEU A 12 2.94 1.52 -3.41
CA LEU A 12 2.51 0.20 -2.93
C LEU A 12 3.07 -0.15 -1.54
N PHE A 13 4.12 0.55 -1.08
CA PHE A 13 4.74 0.28 0.22
C PHE A 13 4.26 1.24 1.32
N CYS A 14 3.88 2.46 0.94
CA CYS A 14 3.37 3.47 1.86
C CYS A 14 1.82 3.51 1.77
N PRO A 15 1.10 3.49 2.89
CA PRO A 15 -0.36 3.41 2.90
C PRO A 15 -1.08 4.72 2.55
N ASP A 16 -0.40 5.86 2.66
CA ASP A 16 -0.97 7.22 2.56
C ASP A 16 -0.36 8.09 1.45
N ILE A 17 0.54 7.54 0.64
CA ILE A 17 1.31 8.32 -0.33
C ILE A 17 0.76 8.17 -1.74
N ASP A 18 0.39 9.32 -2.31
CA ASP A 18 -0.08 9.48 -3.68
C ASP A 18 0.64 10.62 -4.37
N PHE A 19 0.87 10.45 -5.66
CA PHE A 19 1.41 11.46 -6.55
C PHE A 19 0.46 11.63 -7.74
N CYS A 20 0.32 12.86 -8.21
CA CYS A 20 -0.21 13.11 -9.55
C CYS A 20 0.89 12.89 -10.61
N GLN A 21 0.51 12.96 -11.88
CA GLN A 21 1.43 12.80 -13.00
C GLN A 21 2.65 13.74 -12.96
N SER A 22 2.49 14.99 -12.52
CA SER A 22 3.61 15.93 -12.40
C SER A 22 4.48 15.67 -11.17
N CYS A 23 3.88 15.24 -10.05
CA CYS A 23 4.60 14.99 -8.80
C CYS A 23 5.39 13.68 -8.80
N LYS A 24 4.98 12.65 -9.56
CA LYS A 24 5.62 11.31 -9.53
C LYS A 24 7.12 11.34 -9.91
N SER A 25 7.48 12.25 -10.81
CA SER A 25 8.83 12.39 -11.37
C SER A 25 9.64 13.49 -10.68
N THR A 26 9.04 14.18 -9.71
CA THR A 26 9.69 15.29 -9.01
C THR A 26 10.45 14.79 -7.79
N SER A 27 11.59 15.42 -7.48
CA SER A 27 12.42 15.20 -6.28
C SER A 27 11.70 15.37 -4.94
N ARG A 28 10.40 15.67 -4.90
CA ARG A 28 9.58 15.60 -3.67
C ARG A 28 9.58 14.20 -3.05
N THR A 29 9.81 13.17 -3.85
CA THR A 29 10.06 11.79 -3.39
C THR A 29 11.43 11.59 -2.70
N LYS A 30 12.34 12.56 -2.83
CA LYS A 30 13.72 12.52 -2.29
C LYS A 30 13.85 13.20 -0.92
N TYR A 31 12.90 14.08 -0.57
CA TYR A 31 12.94 14.89 0.66
C TYR A 31 11.83 14.55 1.66
N ASP A 32 10.97 13.59 1.34
CA ASP A 32 10.04 13.03 2.31
C ASP A 32 10.75 11.92 3.08
N SER A 33 11.10 12.17 4.34
CA SER A 33 11.75 11.20 5.22
C SER A 33 10.94 9.91 5.40
N ASN A 34 9.63 9.93 5.12
CA ASN A 34 8.73 8.78 5.24
C ASN A 34 8.50 8.03 3.91
N HIS A 35 9.12 8.46 2.81
CA HIS A 35 8.98 7.84 1.49
C HIS A 35 10.32 7.66 0.79
N GLN A 36 10.64 6.43 0.36
CA GLN A 36 11.83 6.20 -0.45
C GLN A 36 11.48 6.28 -1.94
N TYR A 37 12.30 7.00 -2.71
CA TYR A 37 12.11 7.21 -4.16
C TYR A 37 12.08 5.92 -4.99
N ASN A 38 12.61 4.82 -4.46
CA ASN A 38 12.65 3.50 -5.10
C ASN A 38 11.37 2.68 -4.87
N HIS A 39 10.39 3.21 -4.13
CA HIS A 39 9.15 2.49 -3.89
C HIS A 39 8.35 2.34 -5.20
N PRO A 40 7.82 1.14 -5.50
CA PRO A 40 7.01 0.93 -6.69
C PRO A 40 5.70 1.72 -6.61
N LEU A 41 5.36 2.37 -7.72
CA LEU A 41 4.13 3.16 -7.88
C LEU A 41 3.15 2.42 -8.80
N LEU A 42 1.92 2.24 -8.33
CA LEU A 42 0.79 1.80 -9.14
C LEU A 42 0.18 3.01 -9.85
N CYS A 43 0.17 3.00 -11.18
CA CYS A 43 -0.58 3.97 -11.98
C CYS A 43 -2.05 3.53 -12.09
N ILE A 44 -2.96 4.39 -11.67
CA ILE A 44 -4.40 4.23 -11.84
C ILE A 44 -4.82 5.25 -12.88
N LYS A 45 -4.97 4.78 -14.13
CA LYS A 45 -5.53 5.56 -15.23
C LYS A 45 -7.03 5.75 -14.98
N ASP A 46 -7.50 6.96 -15.24
CA ASP A 46 -8.86 7.43 -14.99
C ASP A 46 -9.50 6.84 -13.72
N SER A 47 -9.19 7.45 -12.56
CA SER A 47 -9.73 7.02 -11.27
C SER A 47 -11.26 6.95 -11.22
N ASN A 48 -11.99 7.55 -12.18
CA ASN A 48 -13.44 7.47 -12.27
C ASN A 48 -13.94 6.13 -12.82
N GLU A 49 -13.12 5.38 -13.56
CA GLU A 49 -13.47 4.03 -14.03
C GLU A 49 -13.57 3.03 -12.87
N TYR A 50 -12.77 3.23 -11.82
CA TYR A 50 -12.66 2.30 -10.69
C TYR A 50 -12.96 2.95 -9.33
N PRO A 51 -14.12 3.59 -9.13
CA PRO A 51 -14.38 4.42 -7.95
C PRO A 51 -14.37 3.62 -6.64
N LYS A 52 -14.60 2.31 -6.72
CA LYS A 52 -14.58 1.37 -5.58
C LYS A 52 -13.23 0.69 -5.35
N SER A 53 -12.19 1.05 -6.12
CA SER A 53 -10.86 0.49 -5.93
C SER A 53 -10.32 0.85 -4.55
N ILE A 54 -9.91 -0.18 -3.80
CA ILE A 54 -9.23 0.00 -2.51
C ILE A 54 -7.96 0.85 -2.67
N TYR A 55 -7.36 0.87 -3.86
CA TYR A 55 -6.19 1.67 -4.18
C TYR A 55 -6.53 3.13 -4.47
N LEU A 56 -7.80 3.54 -4.46
CA LEU A 56 -8.22 4.95 -4.43
C LEU A 56 -8.56 5.43 -3.00
N SER A 57 -8.89 4.51 -2.11
CA SER A 57 -9.20 4.80 -0.70
C SER A 57 -7.94 5.10 0.12
N ASN A 58 -8.06 5.87 1.20
CA ASN A 58 -6.92 6.11 2.10
C ASN A 58 -6.66 4.87 2.97
N ARG A 59 -5.60 4.11 2.64
CA ARG A 59 -5.27 2.85 3.33
C ARG A 59 -4.66 3.07 4.71
N SER A 60 -4.17 4.27 5.04
CA SER A 60 -3.68 4.53 6.41
C SER A 60 -4.79 4.49 7.47
N LYS A 61 -6.06 4.56 7.04
CA LYS A 61 -7.21 4.31 7.91
C LYS A 61 -7.38 2.83 8.27
N ILE A 62 -6.82 1.91 7.50
CA ILE A 62 -6.87 0.47 7.76
C ILE A 62 -5.75 0.16 8.75
N ASN A 63 -6.10 0.06 10.03
CA ASN A 63 -5.16 -0.24 11.10
C ASN A 63 -5.52 -1.59 11.71
N HIS A 64 -4.58 -2.53 11.72
CA HIS A 64 -4.69 -3.81 12.40
C HIS A 64 -3.88 -3.79 13.70
N LYS A 65 -4.48 -3.24 14.76
CA LYS A 65 -3.77 -2.83 15.99
C LYS A 65 -2.96 -3.95 16.62
N TYR A 66 -3.51 -5.15 16.60
CA TYR A 66 -2.93 -6.33 17.26
C TYR A 66 -2.19 -7.27 16.30
N LYS A 67 -2.11 -6.93 15.01
CA LYS A 67 -1.46 -7.78 14.00
C LYS A 67 -0.06 -7.26 13.69
N GLN A 68 0.87 -8.20 13.60
CA GLN A 68 2.27 -7.94 13.30
C GLN A 68 2.64 -8.66 12.02
N CYS A 69 3.41 -8.01 11.16
CA CYS A 69 3.98 -8.65 9.98
C CYS A 69 5.08 -9.63 10.41
N ASN A 70 5.03 -10.88 9.95
CA ASN A 70 6.02 -11.89 10.33
C ASN A 70 7.39 -11.66 9.68
N SER A 71 7.45 -11.07 8.47
CA SER A 71 8.72 -10.89 7.76
C SER A 71 9.48 -9.63 8.18
N CYS A 72 8.78 -8.51 8.44
CA CYS A 72 9.43 -7.23 8.81
C CYS A 72 9.17 -6.81 10.26
N PHE A 73 8.45 -7.61 11.05
CA PHE A 73 8.12 -7.36 12.46
C PHE A 73 7.36 -6.06 12.74
N MET A 74 6.85 -5.37 11.71
CA MET A 74 6.04 -4.17 11.85
C MET A 74 4.75 -4.47 12.62
N LYS A 75 4.48 -3.69 13.68
CA LYS A 75 3.25 -3.71 14.46
C LYS A 75 2.89 -2.27 14.88
N PRO A 76 1.65 -1.81 14.66
CA PRO A 76 0.58 -2.51 13.95
C PRO A 76 0.79 -2.55 12.44
N ILE A 77 0.17 -3.50 11.75
CA ILE A 77 0.10 -3.47 10.28
C ILE A 77 -0.86 -2.34 9.88
N ILE A 78 -0.33 -1.34 9.16
CA ILE A 78 -1.09 -0.24 8.57
C ILE A 78 -1.24 -0.50 7.06
N GLY A 79 -2.45 -0.34 6.54
CA GLY A 79 -2.78 -0.66 5.15
C GLY A 79 -3.37 -2.06 5.01
N ILE A 80 -3.21 -2.67 3.84
CA ILE A 80 -3.80 -3.99 3.56
C ILE A 80 -2.98 -5.08 4.26
N ARG A 81 -3.65 -5.92 5.04
CA ARG A 81 -3.07 -7.13 5.61
C ARG A 81 -3.32 -8.34 4.71
N TYR A 82 -2.28 -9.13 4.48
CA TYR A 82 -2.38 -10.42 3.83
C TYR A 82 -2.21 -11.52 4.88
N LYS A 83 -3.24 -12.35 5.04
CA LYS A 83 -3.20 -13.52 5.92
C LYS A 83 -3.03 -14.76 5.08
N CYS A 84 -1.89 -15.42 5.20
CA CYS A 84 -1.64 -16.70 4.57
C CYS A 84 -2.44 -17.82 5.26
N ALA A 85 -2.77 -18.89 4.51
CA ALA A 85 -3.40 -20.09 5.05
C ALA A 85 -2.57 -20.74 6.18
N CYS A 86 -1.24 -20.65 6.13
CA CYS A 86 -0.35 -21.14 7.18
C CYS A 86 -0.34 -20.29 8.47
N GLY A 87 -1.15 -19.22 8.53
CA GLY A 87 -1.27 -18.35 9.71
C GLY A 87 -0.34 -17.14 9.72
N ILE A 88 0.58 -17.04 8.76
CA ILE A 88 1.49 -15.90 8.60
C ILE A 88 0.72 -14.64 8.18
N ASN A 89 1.11 -13.49 8.75
CA ASN A 89 0.61 -12.17 8.43
C ASN A 89 1.69 -11.38 7.70
N LEU A 90 1.31 -10.77 6.59
CA LEU A 90 2.19 -9.94 5.76
C LEU A 90 1.55 -8.56 5.59
N CYS A 91 2.37 -7.51 5.63
CA CYS A 91 1.98 -6.17 5.19
C CYS A 91 2.12 -6.04 3.66
N GLU A 92 1.57 -4.95 3.09
CA GLU A 92 1.62 -4.68 1.65
C GLU A 92 3.04 -4.79 1.05
N LYS A 93 4.04 -4.25 1.77
CA LYS A 93 5.45 -4.30 1.34
C LYS A 93 5.98 -5.73 1.28
N CYS A 94 5.78 -6.52 2.33
CA CYS A 94 6.30 -7.89 2.40
C CYS A 94 5.60 -8.83 1.41
N GLU A 95 4.30 -8.58 1.18
CA GLU A 95 3.53 -9.27 0.14
C GLU A 95 4.11 -9.00 -1.24
N PHE A 96 4.33 -7.73 -1.59
CA PHE A 96 4.86 -7.33 -2.90
C PHE A 96 6.27 -7.87 -3.15
N MET A 97 7.11 -7.87 -2.11
CA MET A 97 8.47 -8.37 -2.20
C MET A 97 8.55 -9.90 -2.26
N GLY A 98 7.43 -10.62 -2.07
CA GLY A 98 7.43 -12.09 -2.07
C GLY A 98 8.24 -12.68 -0.91
N LEU A 99 8.26 -12.04 0.27
CA LEU A 99 9.04 -12.49 1.44
C LEU A 99 8.42 -13.70 2.18
N HIS A 100 7.56 -14.44 1.48
CA HIS A 100 6.95 -15.69 1.87
C HIS A 100 6.54 -16.43 0.60
N ASP A 101 6.40 -17.74 0.70
CA ASP A 101 5.99 -18.62 -0.40
C ASP A 101 4.71 -18.13 -1.10
N THR A 102 4.86 -17.79 -2.38
CA THR A 102 3.83 -17.22 -3.25
C THR A 102 2.78 -18.23 -3.69
N ASP A 103 3.05 -19.53 -3.58
CA ASP A 103 2.11 -20.58 -3.96
C ASP A 103 1.02 -20.76 -2.91
N HIS A 104 1.29 -20.34 -1.67
CA HIS A 104 0.28 -20.35 -0.63
C HIS A 104 -0.83 -19.33 -0.90
N ARG A 105 -2.08 -19.79 -0.85
CA ARG A 105 -3.25 -18.93 -0.91
C ARG A 105 -3.26 -17.94 0.26
N ARG A 106 -3.43 -16.65 -0.07
CA ARG A 106 -3.51 -15.55 0.89
C ARG A 106 -4.86 -14.87 0.83
N THR A 107 -5.38 -14.50 2.01
CA THR A 107 -6.59 -13.72 2.15
C THR A 107 -6.24 -12.26 2.33
N LYS A 108 -6.83 -11.41 1.51
CA LYS A 108 -6.68 -9.96 1.56
C LYS A 108 -7.67 -9.35 2.53
N ILE A 109 -7.17 -8.66 3.55
CA ILE A 109 -7.97 -8.10 4.64
C ILE A 109 -7.82 -6.59 4.60
N VAL A 110 -8.94 -5.91 4.32
CA VAL A 110 -9.01 -4.45 4.07
C VAL A 110 -9.86 -3.71 5.12
N LYS A 111 -10.24 -4.40 6.19
CA LYS A 111 -11.01 -3.86 7.31
C LYS A 111 -10.09 -3.72 8.53
N SER A 112 -10.21 -2.61 9.25
CA SER A 112 -9.51 -2.41 10.53
C SER A 112 -10.03 -3.39 11.60
N GLU A 113 -9.11 -3.88 12.45
CA GLU A 113 -9.37 -4.81 13.56
C GLU A 113 -8.51 -4.45 14.79
#